data_AF-A0A3M1UAB3-F1
#
_entry.id   AF-A0A3M1UAB3-F1
#
_cell.length_a   1.000
_cell.length_b   1.000
_cell.length_c   1.000
_cell.angle_alpha   90.00
_cell.angle_beta   90.00
_cell.angle_gamma   90.00
#
_symmetry.space_group_name_H-M   'P 1'
#
loop_
_entity.id
_entity.type
_entity.pdbx_description
1 polymer ?
#
loop_
_entity_poly.entity_id
_entity_poly.type
_entity_poly.pdbx_seq_one_letter_code
_entity_poly.pdbx_strand_id
1 'polypeptide(L)' 'MDPFVLLLISLLVVVGSIIWLRLPAFISLIAAALIVGLLTPDSALEAVAQARGMQAGELVKQGIGGRLTTAFGNTCGK' A
#
# COMPACT_ATOMS: atom_id res chain seq x y z
N MET A 1 -11.76 9.43 -1.23
CA MET A 1 -10.43 10.05 -1.18
C MET A 1 -9.86 10.06 -2.58
N ASP A 2 -9.40 11.21 -3.05
CA ASP A 2 -8.82 11.33 -4.40
C ASP A 2 -7.51 10.52 -4.50
N PRO A 3 -7.32 9.72 -5.56
CA PRO A 3 -6.11 8.91 -5.74
C PRO A 3 -4.81 9.71 -5.69
N PHE A 4 -4.84 10.96 -6.16
CA PHE A 4 -3.70 11.88 -6.12
C PHE A 4 -3.26 12.21 -4.68
N VAL A 5 -4.20 12.25 -3.73
CA VAL A 5 -3.90 12.52 -2.32
C VAL A 5 -3.16 11.33 -1.70
N LEU A 6 -3.58 10.09 -1.99
CA LEU A 6 -2.88 8.89 -1.52
C LEU A 6 -1.45 8.81 -2.07
N LEU A 7 -1.25 9.19 -3.35
CA LEU A 7 0.07 9.28 -3.96
C LEU A 7 0.93 10.31 -3.21
N LEU A 8 0.43 11.54 -3.05
CA LEU A 8 1.18 12.62 -2.40
C LEU A 8 1.59 12.24 -0.97
N ILE A 9 0.67 11.64 -0.21
CA ILE A 9 0.93 11.16 1.15
C ILE A 9 2.02 10.10 1.13
N SER A 10 1.92 9.09 0.26
CA SER A 10 2.94 8.04 0.17
C SER A 10 4.33 8.60 -0.15
N LEU A 11 4.41 9.58 -1.05
CA LEU A 11 5.66 10.23 -1.43
C LEU A 11 6.26 11.01 -0.27
N LEU A 12 5.44 11.82 0.43
CA LEU A 12 5.89 12.58 1.59
C LEU A 12 6.33 11.66 2.73
N VAL A 13 5.64 10.54 2.96
CA VAL A 13 6.02 9.55 3.97
C VAL A 13 7.35 8.90 3.61
N VAL A 14 7.58 8.52 2.34
CA VAL A 14 8.86 7.94 1.89
C VAL A 14 10.00 8.96 2.03
N VAL A 15 9.84 10.15 1.48
CA VAL A 15 10.87 11.19 1.50
C VAL A 15 11.15 11.63 2.94
N GLY A 16 10.12 11.81 3.77
CA GLY A 16 10.24 12.14 5.18
C GLY A 16 10.95 11.05 5.99
N SER A 17 10.63 9.78 5.74
CA SER A 17 11.27 8.65 6.44
C SER A 17 12.77 8.53 6.12
N ILE A 18 13.14 8.77 4.86
CA ILE A 18 14.55 8.70 4.42
C ILE A 18 15.36 9.88 4.98
N ILE A 19 14.81 11.10 4.91
CA ILE A 19 15.54 12.31 5.29
C ILE A 19 15.58 12.49 6.82
N TRP A 20 14.45 12.32 7.51
CA TRP A 20 14.33 12.61 8.94
C TRP A 20 14.86 11.48 9.82
N LEU A 21 14.47 10.24 9.50
CA LEU A 21 14.78 9.07 10.33
C LEU A 21 16.07 8.36 9.89
N ARG A 22 16.66 8.78 8.76
CA ARG A 22 17.89 8.23 8.18
C ARG A 22 17.80 6.70 7.99
N LEU A 23 16.58 6.20 7.77
CA LEU A 23 16.30 4.78 7.63
C LEU A 23 16.76 4.27 6.26
N PRO A 24 17.19 2.99 6.16
CA PRO A 24 17.43 2.36 4.88
C PRO A 24 16.16 2.34 4.02
N ALA A 25 16.33 2.46 2.71
CA ALA A 25 15.23 2.62 1.75
C ALA A 25 14.17 1.51 1.88
N PHE A 26 14.59 0.27 2.10
CA PHE A 26 13.70 -0.88 2.27
C PHE A 26 12.69 -0.70 3.41
N ILE A 27 13.14 -0.25 4.59
CA ILE A 27 12.27 -0.04 5.75
C ILE A 27 11.31 1.13 5.48
N SER A 28 11.80 2.18 4.83
CA SER A 28 10.97 3.34 4.48
C SER A 28 9.83 2.97 3.52
N LEU A 29 10.09 2.08 2.54
CA LEU A 29 9.06 1.61 1.62
C LEU A 29 8.00 0.74 2.32
N ILE A 30 8.41 -0.14 3.24
CA ILE A 30 7.46 -0.96 4.02
C ILE A 30 6.60 -0.07 4.92
N ALA A 31 7.22 0.87 5.64
CA ALA A 31 6.49 1.80 6.50
C ALA A 31 5.49 2.64 5.70
N ALA A 32 5.89 3.17 4.54
CA ALA A 32 5.00 3.93 3.67
C ALA A 32 3.84 3.08 3.15
N ALA A 33 4.10 1.84 2.73
CA ALA A 33 3.05 0.93 2.24
C ALA A 33 2.04 0.57 3.33
N LEU A 34 2.48 0.41 4.58
CA LEU A 34 1.60 0.17 5.72
C LEU A 34 0.76 1.42 6.05
N ILE A 35 1.39 2.59 6.18
CA ILE A 35 0.71 3.84 6.51
C ILE A 35 -0.35 4.20 5.45
N VAL A 36 0.02 4.12 4.18
CA VAL A 36 -0.89 4.43 3.07
C VAL A 36 -1.95 3.35 2.90
N GLY A 37 -1.59 2.08 3.13
CA GLY A 37 -2.53 0.96 3.13
C GLY A 37 -3.61 1.12 4.20
N LEU A 38 -3.25 1.59 5.39
CA LEU A 38 -4.20 1.91 6.46
C LEU A 38 -5.07 3.14 6.13
N LEU A 39 -4.51 4.09 5.40
CA LEU A 39 -5.24 5.31 5.02
C LEU A 39 -6.13 5.11 3.78
N THR A 40 -5.97 4.01 3.06
CA THR A 40 -6.75 3.73 1.84
C THR A 40 -8.15 3.23 2.21
N PRO A 41 -9.23 3.89 1.75
CA PRO A 41 -10.59 3.50 2.10
C PRO A 41 -11.03 2.23 1.36
N ASP A 42 -11.87 1.43 2.01
CA ASP A 42 -12.38 0.15 1.46
C ASP A 42 -13.09 0.33 0.11
N SER A 43 -13.76 1.47 -0.11
CA SER A 43 -14.40 1.81 -1.39
C SER A 43 -13.41 1.86 -2.56
N ALA A 44 -12.15 2.24 -2.32
CA ALA A 44 -11.10 2.24 -3.34
C ALA A 44 -10.58 0.82 -3.61
N LEU A 45 -10.60 -0.07 -2.60
CA LEU A 45 -10.30 -1.49 -2.79
C LEU A 45 -11.38 -2.18 -3.61
N GLU A 46 -12.65 -1.89 -3.35
CA GLU A 46 -13.78 -2.46 -4.08
C GLU A 46 -13.74 -2.09 -5.58
N ALA A 47 -13.43 -0.84 -5.91
CA ALA A 47 -13.26 -0.39 -7.29
C ALA A 47 -12.11 -1.13 -8.00
N VAL A 48 -11.00 -1.37 -7.30
CA VAL A 48 -9.87 -2.15 -7.83
C VAL A 48 -10.22 -3.63 -7.95
N ALA A 49 -10.99 -4.18 -7.01
CA ALA A 49 -11.44 -5.57 -7.04
C ALA A 49 -12.35 -5.83 -8.24
N GLN A 50 -13.30 -4.93 -8.50
CA GLN A 50 -14.15 -4.95 -9.68
C GLN A 50 -13.32 -4.85 -10.97
N ALA A 51 -12.36 -3.93 -11.04
CA ALA A 51 -11.48 -3.78 -12.20
C ALA A 51 -10.59 -5.02 -12.44
N ARG A 52 -10.27 -5.79 -11.39
CA ARG A 52 -9.49 -7.03 -11.49
C ARG A 52 -10.36 -8.30 -11.65
N GLY A 53 -11.68 -8.17 -11.77
CA GLY A 53 -12.59 -9.30 -11.90
C GLY A 53 -12.64 -10.21 -10.67
N MET A 54 -12.24 -9.70 -9.50
CA MET A 54 -12.15 -10.44 -8.25
C MET A 54 -13.35 -10.09 -7.36
N GLN A 55 -13.89 -11.06 -6.59
CA GLN A 55 -14.99 -10.78 -5.66
C GLN A 55 -14.54 -9.74 -4.62
N ALA A 56 -15.23 -8.59 -4.59
CA ALA A 56 -14.84 -7.41 -3.80
C ALA A 56 -14.67 -7.67 -2.30
N GLY A 57 -15.37 -8.67 -1.76
CA GLY A 57 -15.25 -9.07 -0.35
C GLY A 57 -13.94 -9.79 0.00
N GLU A 58 -13.23 -10.38 -0.96
CA GLU A 58 -12.00 -11.15 -0.68
C GLU A 58 -10.82 -10.22 -0.43
N LEU A 59 -10.68 -9.15 -1.23
CA LEU A 59 -9.60 -8.18 -1.16
C LEU A 59 -9.70 -7.25 0.07
N VAL A 60 -10.91 -6.98 0.55
CA VAL A 60 -11.15 -6.21 1.78
C VAL A 60 -10.86 -7.07 3.02
N LYS A 61 -11.19 -8.37 2.97
CA LYS A 61 -10.84 -9.33 4.04
C LYS A 61 -9.36 -9.65 4.09
N GLN A 62 -8.68 -9.61 2.94
CA GLN A 62 -7.23 -9.74 2.86
C GLN A 62 -6.59 -8.45 3.39
N GLY A 63 -6.37 -8.41 4.71
CA GLY A 63 -5.79 -7.25 5.37
C GLY A 63 -4.49 -6.76 4.70
N ILE A 64 -4.13 -5.51 4.98
CA ILE A 64 -3.00 -4.81 4.35
C ILE A 64 -1.71 -5.64 4.38
N GLY A 65 -1.46 -6.39 5.46
CA GLY A 65 -0.31 -7.28 5.58
C GLY A 65 -0.28 -8.42 4.53
N GLY A 66 -1.42 -9.07 4.26
CA GLY A 66 -1.50 -10.12 3.24
C GLY A 66 -1.30 -9.61 1.82
N ARG A 67 -1.76 -8.37 1.56
CA ARG A 67 -1.55 -7.67 0.30
C ARG A 67 -0.08 -7.28 0.13
N LEU A 68 0.55 -6.83 1.22
CA LEU A 68 1.96 -6.46 1.26
C LEU A 68 2.87 -7.67 1.01
N THR A 69 2.65 -8.77 1.72
CA THR A 69 3.44 -10.00 1.55
C THR A 69 3.26 -10.62 0.17
N THR A 70 2.07 -10.52 -0.43
CA THR A 70 1.85 -10.97 -1.82
C THR A 70 2.60 -10.09 -2.82
N ALA A 71 2.52 -8.75 -2.67
CA ALA A 71 3.19 -7.81 -3.57
C ALA A 71 4.73 -7.94 -3.51
N PHE A 72 5.29 -7.96 -2.31
CA PHE A 72 6.73 -8.15 -2.10
C PHE A 72 7.17 -9.59 -2.42
N GLY A 73 6.40 -10.60 -2.02
CA GLY A 73 6.69 -12.00 -2.28
C GLY A 73 6.70 -12.35 -3.77
N ASN A 74 5.79 -11.80 -4.56
CA ASN A 74 5.80 -11.96 -6.01
C ASN A 74 6.97 -11.25 -6.70
N THR A 75 7.58 -10.26 -6.04
CA THR A 75 8.77 -9.56 -6.53
C THR A 75 10.06 -10.31 -6.18
N CYS A 76 10.13 -10.96 -5.01
CA CYS A 76 11.31 -11.70 -4.55
C CYS A 76 11.31 -13.20 -4.91
N GLY A 77 10.14 -13.78 -5.18
CA GLY A 77 9.95 -15.22 -5.41
C GLY A 77 9.97 -15.66 -6.88
N LYS A 78 10.19 -14.74 -7.82
CA LYS A 78 10.49 -15.05 -9.22
C LYS A 78 11.97 -14.87 -9.50
#